data_AF-A0A851NHM0-F1
#
_entry.id   AF-A0A851NHM0-F1
#
_cell.length_a   1.000
_cell.length_b   1.000
_cell.length_c   1.000
_cell.angle_alpha   90.00
_cell.angle_beta   90.00
_cell.angle_gamma   90.00
#
_symmetry.space_group_name_H-M   'P 1'
#
loop_
_entity.id
_entity.type
_entity.pdbx_description
1 polymer ?
#
loop_
_entity_poly.entity_id
_entity_poly.type
_entity_poly.pdbx_seq_one_letter_code
_entity_poly.pdbx_strand_id
1 'polypeptide(L)'
;MPPSVIITTTPPGPALHDGVREACDRLLALLLLQLHKLVHNRPPHPPGAGDPPCQRPIPFLEALRGHVRELCAETLRLQRKRCLWQHQLLGLLALYAAPHGAPEALFHLVALAQGAEELALAPQLHAVLAASLAELPAATAALCLRQIHAGSLPPPQLTRLLRNLAALV
;
A
#
# COMPACT_ATOMS: atom_id res chain seq x y z
N MET A 1 -32.72 -47.20 27.31
CA MET A 1 -32.95 -46.65 25.95
C MET A 1 -33.65 -45.31 26.08
N PRO A 2 -33.09 -44.16 25.65
CA PRO A 2 -31.68 -43.77 25.50
C PRO A 2 -31.24 -42.77 26.60
N PRO A 3 -29.92 -42.56 26.82
CA PRO A 3 -29.41 -41.49 27.66
C PRO A 3 -29.40 -40.18 26.86
N SER A 4 -30.08 -39.16 27.36
CA SER A 4 -30.01 -37.81 26.81
C SER A 4 -28.60 -37.27 26.98
N VAL A 5 -27.97 -37.05 25.84
CA VAL A 5 -26.67 -36.44 25.61
C VAL A 5 -26.51 -35.22 26.52
N ILE A 6 -25.58 -35.32 27.46
CA ILE A 6 -25.00 -34.15 28.12
C ILE A 6 -24.33 -33.35 27.02
N ILE A 7 -24.95 -32.24 26.62
CA ILE A 7 -24.31 -31.21 25.82
C ILE A 7 -23.26 -30.58 26.74
N THR A 8 -22.10 -31.21 26.81
CA THR A 8 -20.88 -30.57 27.30
C THR A 8 -20.61 -29.43 26.33
N THR A 9 -20.92 -28.21 26.75
CA THR A 9 -20.41 -26.97 26.16
C THR A 9 -18.90 -26.94 26.35
N THR A 10 -18.18 -27.67 25.51
CA THR A 10 -16.79 -27.38 25.20
C THR A 10 -16.78 -26.07 24.42
N PRO A 11 -15.99 -25.04 24.83
CA PRO A 11 -15.79 -23.88 23.98
C PRO A 11 -15.23 -24.38 22.63
N PRO A 12 -15.82 -24.03 21.48
CA PRO A 12 -15.24 -24.40 20.20
C PRO A 12 -13.82 -23.81 20.16
N GLY A 13 -12.84 -24.71 20.14
CA GLY A 13 -11.44 -24.36 20.31
C GLY A 13 -10.90 -23.45 19.21
N PRO A 14 -9.68 -22.88 19.41
CA PRO A 14 -9.00 -21.96 18.50
C PRO A 14 -8.86 -22.46 17.04
N ALA A 15 -8.98 -23.77 16.80
CA ALA A 15 -8.85 -24.39 15.48
C ALA A 15 -9.88 -23.92 14.42
N LEU A 16 -11.13 -23.60 14.83
CA LEU A 16 -12.12 -23.05 13.90
C LEU A 16 -11.75 -21.63 13.45
N HIS A 17 -11.22 -20.81 14.38
CA HIS A 17 -10.75 -19.47 14.07
C HIS A 17 -9.52 -19.46 13.15
N ASP A 18 -8.64 -20.44 13.28
CA ASP A 18 -7.46 -20.57 12.42
C ASP A 18 -7.84 -20.97 10.99
N GLY A 19 -8.81 -21.87 10.81
CA GLY A 19 -9.33 -22.23 9.48
C GLY A 19 -10.00 -21.05 8.77
N VAL A 20 -10.81 -20.26 9.49
CA VAL A 20 -11.43 -19.04 8.96
C VAL A 20 -10.37 -18.00 8.59
N ARG A 21 -9.37 -17.79 9.44
CA ARG A 21 -8.28 -16.83 9.18
C ARG A 21 -7.48 -17.18 7.93
N GLU A 22 -7.13 -18.46 7.76
CA GLU A 22 -6.42 -18.94 6.57
C GLU A 22 -7.27 -18.80 5.30
N ALA A 23 -8.58 -19.07 5.36
CA ALA A 23 -9.47 -18.85 4.24
C ALA A 23 -9.57 -17.35 3.87
N CYS A 24 -9.66 -16.47 4.87
CA CYS A 24 -9.61 -15.03 4.65
C CYS A 24 -8.28 -14.57 4.03
N ASP A 25 -7.14 -15.10 4.48
CA ASP A 25 -5.82 -14.78 3.92
C ASP A 25 -5.74 -15.18 2.43
N ARG A 26 -6.29 -16.35 2.07
CA ARG A 26 -6.37 -16.80 0.67
C ARG A 26 -7.30 -15.93 -0.18
N LEU A 27 -8.46 -15.57 0.35
CA LEU A 27 -9.39 -14.66 -0.32
C LEU A 27 -8.74 -13.29 -0.56
N LEU A 28 -8.02 -12.75 0.42
CA LEU A 28 -7.26 -11.51 0.29
C LEU A 28 -6.17 -11.63 -0.79
N ALA A 29 -5.42 -12.73 -0.81
CA ALA A 29 -4.39 -12.97 -1.82
C ALA A 29 -4.99 -13.04 -3.24
N LEU A 30 -6.13 -13.72 -3.42
CA LEU A 30 -6.83 -13.80 -4.70
C LEU A 30 -7.39 -12.43 -5.13
N LEU A 31 -7.92 -11.64 -4.19
CA LEU A 31 -8.42 -10.29 -4.46
C LEU A 31 -7.28 -9.37 -4.92
N LEU A 32 -6.14 -9.38 -4.23
CA LEU A 32 -4.96 -8.60 -4.59
C LEU A 32 -4.40 -9.02 -5.95
N LEU A 33 -4.34 -10.31 -6.22
CA LEU A 33 -3.91 -10.83 -7.51
C LEU A 33 -4.84 -10.35 -8.63
N GLN A 34 -6.16 -10.36 -8.40
CA GLN A 34 -7.11 -9.88 -9.39
C GLN A 34 -6.99 -8.37 -9.62
N LEU A 35 -6.81 -7.57 -8.56
CA LEU A 35 -6.52 -6.14 -8.70
C LEU A 35 -5.23 -5.90 -9.48
N HIS A 36 -4.18 -6.68 -9.21
CA HIS A 36 -2.91 -6.60 -9.94
C HIS A 36 -3.11 -6.85 -11.43
N LYS A 37 -3.86 -7.90 -11.80
CA LYS A 37 -4.22 -8.18 -13.19
C LYS A 37 -5.01 -7.04 -13.83
N LEU A 38 -5.95 -6.42 -13.10
CA LEU A 38 -6.75 -5.31 -13.62
C LEU A 38 -5.90 -4.05 -13.85
N VAL A 39 -4.95 -3.75 -12.96
CA VAL A 39 -4.05 -2.59 -13.10
C VAL A 39 -3.05 -2.81 -14.25
N HIS A 40 -2.46 -4.00 -14.37
CA HIS A 40 -1.43 -4.30 -15.38
C HIS A 40 -2.00 -4.55 -16.78
N ASN A 41 -3.20 -5.13 -16.90
CA ASN A 41 -3.86 -5.32 -18.21
C ASN A 41 -4.55 -4.05 -18.72
N ARG A 42 -4.37 -2.90 -18.03
CA ARG A 42 -4.88 -1.62 -18.52
C ARG A 42 -4.07 -1.25 -19.76
N PRO A 43 -4.71 -1.10 -20.95
CA PRO A 43 -3.98 -0.76 -22.15
C PRO A 43 -3.28 0.59 -21.97
N PRO A 44 -2.01 0.73 -22.41
CA PRO A 44 -1.30 2.00 -22.35
C PRO A 44 -2.10 3.05 -23.14
N HIS A 45 -2.32 4.22 -22.53
CA HIS A 45 -2.99 5.31 -23.21
C HIS A 45 -2.08 5.80 -24.35
N PRO A 46 -2.54 5.81 -25.62
CA PRO A 46 -1.74 6.34 -26.72
C PRO A 46 -1.53 7.85 -26.50
N PRO A 47 -0.28 8.35 -26.61
CA PRO A 47 -0.02 9.78 -26.50
C PRO A 47 -0.65 10.48 -27.71
N GLY A 48 -1.71 11.27 -27.48
CA GLY A 48 -2.35 12.10 -28.52
C GLY A 48 -3.81 11.78 -28.85
N ALA A 49 -4.46 10.83 -28.18
CA ALA A 49 -5.91 10.69 -28.28
C ALA A 49 -6.58 11.74 -27.39
N GLY A 50 -7.14 12.78 -28.02
CA GLY A 50 -8.08 13.69 -27.35
C GLY A 50 -9.24 12.89 -26.75
N ASP A 51 -9.53 13.20 -25.50
CA ASP A 51 -10.38 12.47 -24.54
C ASP A 51 -9.85 11.08 -24.10
N PRO A 52 -9.78 10.82 -22.78
CA PRO A 52 -9.36 9.52 -22.29
C PRO A 52 -10.39 8.48 -22.75
N PRO A 53 -10.01 7.37 -23.42
CA PRO A 53 -10.90 6.23 -23.45
C PRO A 53 -11.14 5.88 -21.99
N CYS A 54 -12.37 6.08 -21.51
CA CYS A 54 -12.77 5.86 -20.12
C CYS A 54 -12.25 4.51 -19.64
N GLN A 55 -11.06 4.51 -19.05
CA GLN A 55 -10.51 3.35 -18.39
C GLN A 55 -11.46 3.11 -17.24
N ARG A 56 -12.24 2.01 -17.28
CA ARG A 56 -13.26 1.76 -16.25
C ARG A 56 -12.61 1.97 -14.89
N PRO A 57 -13.08 2.95 -14.10
CA PRO A 57 -12.50 3.22 -12.81
C PRO A 57 -12.66 1.95 -11.97
N ILE A 58 -11.61 1.57 -11.26
CA ILE A 58 -11.70 0.48 -10.29
C ILE A 58 -12.25 1.13 -9.01
N PRO A 59 -13.55 0.99 -8.68
CA PRO A 59 -14.18 1.84 -7.66
C PRO A 59 -13.52 1.70 -6.29
N PHE A 60 -13.04 0.49 -5.99
CA PHE A 60 -12.28 0.19 -4.78
C PHE A 60 -10.97 1.00 -4.70
N LEU A 61 -10.19 1.06 -5.78
CA LEU A 61 -8.94 1.82 -5.79
C LEU A 61 -9.21 3.33 -5.82
N GLU A 62 -10.23 3.79 -6.55
CA GLU A 62 -10.63 5.21 -6.52
C GLU A 62 -10.99 5.70 -5.12
N ALA A 63 -11.79 4.94 -4.38
CA ALA A 63 -12.13 5.29 -2.99
C ALA A 63 -10.89 5.33 -2.08
N LEU A 64 -9.88 4.50 -2.37
CA LEU A 64 -8.67 4.39 -1.55
C LEU A 64 -7.65 5.51 -1.83
N ARG A 65 -7.72 6.19 -2.98
CA ARG A 65 -6.75 7.25 -3.36
C ARG A 65 -6.68 8.39 -2.34
N GLY A 66 -7.80 8.77 -1.73
CA GLY A 66 -7.83 9.82 -0.69
C GLY A 66 -7.15 9.41 0.63
N HIS A 67 -6.86 8.12 0.80
CA HIS A 67 -6.43 7.53 2.07
C HIS A 67 -4.98 6.99 2.01
N VAL A 68 -4.19 7.37 0.98
CA VAL A 68 -2.79 6.89 0.81
C VAL A 68 -1.95 7.16 2.06
N ARG A 69 -2.06 8.34 2.66
CA ARG A 69 -1.32 8.70 3.88
C ARG A 69 -1.65 7.78 5.05
N GLU A 70 -2.93 7.50 5.26
CA GLU A 70 -3.40 6.61 6.33
C GLU A 70 -2.96 5.17 6.08
N LEU A 71 -3.05 4.71 4.82
CA LEU A 71 -2.57 3.40 4.42
C LEU A 71 -1.06 3.25 4.65
N CYS A 72 -0.26 4.27 4.33
CA CYS A 72 1.17 4.30 4.66
C CYS A 72 1.39 4.20 6.17
N ALA A 73 0.67 4.99 6.98
CA ALA A 73 0.79 4.94 8.43
C ALA A 73 0.42 3.56 9.02
N GLU A 74 -0.64 2.91 8.51
CA GLU A 74 -1.01 1.56 8.94
C GLU A 74 0.02 0.51 8.50
N THR A 75 0.58 0.65 7.29
CA THR A 75 1.62 -0.26 6.79
C THR A 75 2.86 -0.20 7.70
N LEU A 76 3.21 0.99 8.18
CA LEU A 76 4.34 1.21 9.10
C LEU A 76 4.09 0.67 10.51
N ARG A 77 2.88 0.21 10.87
CA ARG A 77 2.64 -0.49 12.15
C ARG A 77 3.24 -1.90 12.19
N LEU A 78 3.78 -2.39 11.07
CA LEU A 78 4.52 -3.65 10.95
C LEU A 78 3.79 -4.87 11.55
N GLN A 79 2.46 -4.90 11.45
CA GLN A 79 1.68 -6.03 11.93
C GLN A 79 1.86 -7.22 10.97
N ARG A 80 2.88 -8.08 11.20
CA ARG A 80 3.28 -9.28 10.41
C ARG A 80 2.52 -9.47 9.08
N LYS A 81 1.41 -10.23 9.08
CA LYS A 81 0.64 -10.55 7.87
C LYS A 81 -0.05 -9.34 7.24
N ARG A 82 -0.49 -8.37 8.05
CA ARG A 82 -1.17 -7.16 7.58
C ARG A 82 -0.28 -6.23 6.79
N CYS A 83 0.96 -6.07 7.25
CA CYS A 83 1.94 -5.23 6.56
C CYS A 83 2.17 -5.68 5.12
N LEU A 84 2.24 -6.99 4.86
CA LEU A 84 2.51 -7.52 3.52
C LEU A 84 1.41 -7.18 2.52
N TRP A 85 0.14 -7.45 2.87
CA TRP A 85 -0.96 -7.19 1.95
C TRP A 85 -1.25 -5.69 1.81
N GLN A 86 -1.05 -4.89 2.87
CA GLN A 86 -1.17 -3.44 2.80
C GLN A 86 -0.09 -2.82 1.91
N HIS A 87 1.14 -3.33 2.01
CA HIS A 87 2.25 -2.90 1.16
C HIS A 87 2.01 -3.24 -0.32
N GLN A 88 1.51 -4.44 -0.60
CA GLN A 88 1.11 -4.83 -1.97
C GLN A 88 -0.03 -3.95 -2.50
N LEU A 89 -1.05 -3.67 -1.66
CA LEU A 89 -2.15 -2.78 -2.01
C LEU A 89 -1.67 -1.34 -2.30
N LEU A 90 -0.73 -0.84 -1.49
CA LEU A 90 -0.11 0.48 -1.69
C LEU A 90 0.62 0.55 -3.02
N GLY A 91 1.37 -0.49 -3.41
CA GLY A 91 2.01 -0.57 -4.73
C GLY A 91 1.02 -0.58 -5.88
N LEU A 92 -0.08 -1.34 -5.75
CA LEU A 92 -1.16 -1.33 -6.74
C LEU A 92 -1.83 0.03 -6.88
N LEU A 93 -2.10 0.69 -5.75
CA LEU A 93 -2.71 2.01 -5.72
C LEU A 93 -1.78 3.08 -6.33
N ALA A 94 -0.49 3.02 -6.01
CA ALA A 94 0.54 3.89 -6.57
C ALA A 94 0.64 3.76 -8.10
N LEU A 95 0.60 2.53 -8.62
CA LEU A 95 0.63 2.27 -10.06
C LEU A 95 -0.69 2.69 -10.74
N TYR A 96 -1.83 2.44 -10.09
CA TYR A 96 -3.14 2.84 -10.59
C TYR A 96 -3.31 4.37 -10.67
N ALA A 97 -2.79 5.10 -9.68
CA ALA A 97 -2.84 6.55 -9.58
C ALA A 97 -1.62 7.25 -10.22
N ALA A 98 -0.86 6.56 -11.08
CA ALA A 98 0.23 7.17 -11.83
C ALA A 98 -0.28 8.32 -12.71
N PRO A 99 0.48 9.43 -12.85
CA PRO A 99 1.88 9.58 -12.45
C PRO A 99 2.12 10.07 -11.01
N HIS A 100 1.09 10.53 -10.28
CA HIS A 100 1.28 11.23 -8.99
C HIS A 100 1.21 10.31 -7.76
N GLY A 101 0.52 9.16 -7.83
CA GLY A 101 0.34 8.29 -6.66
C GLY A 101 1.63 7.62 -6.17
N ALA A 102 2.55 7.29 -7.08
CA ALA A 102 3.82 6.66 -6.75
C ALA A 102 4.78 7.55 -5.93
N PRO A 103 5.09 8.79 -6.34
CA PRO A 103 5.92 9.68 -5.54
C PRO A 103 5.25 10.09 -4.22
N GLU A 104 3.92 10.20 -4.17
CA GLU A 104 3.19 10.48 -2.92
C GLU A 104 3.29 9.33 -1.90
N ALA A 105 3.13 8.09 -2.34
CA ALA A 105 3.26 6.92 -1.48
C ALA A 105 4.69 6.78 -0.91
N LEU A 106 5.71 6.97 -1.75
CA LEU A 106 7.11 6.95 -1.32
C LEU A 106 7.41 8.08 -0.33
N PHE A 107 6.95 9.30 -0.62
CA PHE A 107 7.08 10.43 0.30
C PHE A 107 6.46 10.13 1.66
N HIS A 108 5.24 9.62 1.71
CA HIS A 108 4.57 9.31 2.97
C HIS A 108 5.27 8.20 3.76
N LEU A 109 5.76 7.14 3.11
CA LEU A 109 6.55 6.11 3.77
C LEU A 109 7.82 6.68 4.40
N VAL A 110 8.60 7.44 3.63
CA VAL A 110 9.87 8.02 4.12
C VAL A 110 9.62 9.08 5.19
N ALA A 111 8.59 9.92 5.04
CA ALA A 111 8.29 10.98 6.01
C ALA A 111 7.76 10.44 7.35
N LEU A 112 7.07 9.29 7.36
CA LEU A 112 6.44 8.74 8.56
C LEU A 112 7.32 7.71 9.28
N ALA A 113 8.20 7.01 8.57
CA ALA A 113 9.05 5.95 9.11
C ALA A 113 9.88 6.39 10.32
N GLN A 114 9.72 5.69 11.44
CA GLN A 114 10.38 5.96 12.72
C GLN A 114 11.66 5.15 12.91
N GLY A 115 11.73 3.96 12.30
CA GLY A 115 12.86 3.02 12.42
C GLY A 115 13.33 2.44 11.09
N ALA A 116 14.41 1.65 11.14
CA ALA A 116 15.04 1.04 9.96
C ALA A 116 14.13 0.01 9.26
N GLU A 117 13.41 -0.81 10.04
CA GLU A 117 12.44 -1.80 9.51
C GLU A 117 11.32 -1.12 8.73
N GLU A 118 10.79 -0.02 9.26
CA GLU A 118 9.78 0.81 8.60
C GLU A 118 10.33 1.47 7.33
N LEU A 119 11.57 1.96 7.40
CA LEU A 119 12.25 2.58 6.27
C LEU A 119 12.56 1.58 5.15
N ALA A 120 12.83 0.31 5.49
CA ALA A 120 13.10 -0.76 4.53
C ALA A 120 11.92 -1.06 3.58
N LEU A 121 10.69 -0.66 3.95
CA LEU A 121 9.53 -0.76 3.07
C LEU A 121 9.61 0.22 1.88
N ALA A 122 10.22 1.40 2.05
CA ALA A 122 10.33 2.38 0.98
C ALA A 122 11.15 1.87 -0.24
N PRO A 123 12.36 1.30 -0.10
CA PRO A 123 13.10 0.74 -1.23
C PRO A 123 12.44 -0.52 -1.80
N GLN A 124 11.73 -1.32 -0.99
CA GLN A 124 10.95 -2.46 -1.49
C GLN A 124 9.82 -2.00 -2.42
N LEU A 125 9.07 -0.97 -2.02
CA LEU A 125 8.04 -0.37 -2.86
C LEU A 125 8.64 0.23 -4.14
N HIS A 126 9.76 0.95 -4.00
CA HIS A 126 10.47 1.55 -5.12
C HIS A 126 10.89 0.48 -6.15
N ALA A 127 11.45 -0.65 -5.72
CA ALA A 127 11.88 -1.72 -6.62
C ALA A 127 10.71 -2.29 -7.45
N VAL A 128 9.54 -2.45 -6.85
CA VAL A 128 8.34 -2.91 -7.55
C VAL A 128 7.84 -1.85 -8.54
N LEU A 129 7.80 -0.59 -8.14
CA LEU A 129 7.30 0.50 -8.97
C LEU A 129 8.25 0.89 -10.12
N ALA A 130 9.56 0.81 -9.89
CA ALA A 130 10.58 1.15 -10.89
C ALA A 130 10.55 0.22 -12.12
N ALA A 131 10.01 -1.00 -11.97
CA ALA A 131 9.78 -1.90 -13.09
C ALA A 131 8.69 -1.39 -14.07
N SER A 132 7.81 -0.50 -13.63
CA SER A 132 6.67 -0.01 -14.42
C SER A 132 6.65 1.51 -14.62
N LEU A 133 7.40 2.27 -13.83
CA LEU A 133 7.44 3.73 -13.85
C LEU A 133 8.89 4.23 -13.99
N ALA A 134 9.13 5.08 -14.98
CA ALA A 134 10.41 5.78 -15.14
C ALA A 134 10.47 7.03 -14.25
N GLU A 135 11.69 7.47 -13.91
CA GLU A 135 11.96 8.74 -13.20
C GLU A 135 11.30 8.88 -11.81
N LEU A 136 10.92 7.76 -11.19
CA LEU A 136 10.34 7.73 -9.85
C LEU A 136 11.18 8.42 -8.76
N PRO A 137 12.53 8.27 -8.69
CA PRO A 137 13.30 8.92 -7.64
C PRO A 137 13.34 10.45 -7.84
N ALA A 138 13.48 10.93 -9.07
CA ALA A 138 13.46 12.34 -9.39
C ALA A 138 12.08 12.98 -9.07
N ALA A 139 10.99 12.31 -9.44
CA ALA A 139 9.63 12.77 -9.12
C ALA A 139 9.38 12.82 -7.60
N THR A 140 9.87 11.82 -6.86
CA THR A 140 9.75 11.78 -5.39
C THR A 140 10.57 12.90 -4.75
N ALA A 141 11.80 13.13 -5.21
CA ALA A 141 12.65 14.22 -4.71
C ALA A 141 12.02 15.59 -4.96
N ALA A 142 11.47 15.82 -6.17
CA ALA A 142 10.75 17.05 -6.49
C ALA A 142 9.54 17.27 -5.58
N LEU A 143 8.79 16.20 -5.28
CA LEU A 143 7.67 16.25 -4.35
C LEU A 143 8.12 16.57 -2.92
N CYS A 144 9.18 15.91 -2.42
CA CYS A 144 9.79 16.23 -1.12
C CYS A 144 10.16 17.71 -1.04
N LEU A 145 10.91 18.23 -2.01
CA LEU A 145 11.32 19.64 -2.04
C LEU A 145 10.12 20.59 -2.07
N ARG A 146 9.09 20.28 -2.85
CA ARG A 146 7.87 21.09 -2.89
C ARG A 146 7.16 21.14 -1.54
N GLN A 147 7.06 20.01 -0.82
CA GLN A 147 6.44 19.96 0.50
C GLN A 147 7.27 20.70 1.56
N ILE A 148 8.61 20.63 1.46
CA ILE A 148 9.52 21.37 2.33
C ILE A 148 9.35 22.88 2.13
N HIS A 149 9.38 23.36 0.88
CA HIS A 149 9.22 24.77 0.57
C HIS A 149 7.81 25.31 0.87
N ALA A 150 6.78 24.47 0.75
CA ALA A 150 5.42 24.84 1.10
C ALA A 150 5.19 24.98 2.62
N GLY A 151 6.14 24.56 3.46
CA GLY A 151 5.97 24.55 4.92
C GLY A 151 4.85 23.62 5.39
N SER A 152 4.48 22.61 4.58
CA SER A 152 3.36 21.70 4.87
C SER A 152 3.70 20.64 5.92
N LEU A 153 4.99 20.46 6.20
CA LEU A 153 5.50 19.48 7.15
C LEU A 153 5.84 20.14 8.49
N PRO A 154 5.36 19.57 9.63
CA PRO A 154 5.78 20.05 10.93
C PRO A 154 7.29 19.80 11.14
N PRO A 155 8.00 20.66 11.90
CA PRO A 155 9.45 20.56 12.12
C PRO A 155 9.98 19.16 12.49
N PRO A 156 9.36 18.39 13.41
CA PRO A 156 9.86 17.05 13.73
C PRO A 156 9.73 16.06 12.56
N GLN A 157 8.74 16.23 11.68
CA GLN A 157 8.57 15.40 10.51
C GLN A 157 9.56 15.77 9.41
N LEU A 158 9.91 17.05 9.28
CA LEU A 158 10.96 17.51 8.36
C LEU A 158 12.32 16.92 8.73
N THR A 159 12.74 17.02 10.00
CA THR A 159 14.01 16.45 10.46
C THR A 159 14.07 14.94 10.21
N ARG A 160 12.94 14.25 10.44
CA ARG A 160 12.82 12.81 10.19
C ARG A 160 12.94 12.48 8.71
N LEU A 161 12.24 13.22 7.85
CA LEU A 161 12.33 13.05 6.39
C LEU A 161 13.78 13.20 5.93
N LEU A 162 14.48 14.27 6.33
CA LEU A 162 15.87 14.49 5.94
C LEU A 162 16.81 13.39 6.43
N ARG A 163 16.63 12.95 7.68
CA ARG A 163 17.41 11.83 8.25
C ARG A 163 17.16 10.53 7.49
N ASN A 164 15.90 10.23 7.17
CA ASN A 164 15.52 9.02 6.47
C ASN A 164 16.00 9.04 5.02
N LEU A 165 15.95 10.20 4.34
CA LEU A 165 16.56 10.37 3.02
C LEU A 165 18.07 10.15 3.06
N ALA A 166 18.76 10.71 4.06
CA ALA A 166 20.21 10.51 4.23
C ALA A 166 20.59 9.04 4.49
N ALA A 167 19.70 8.23 5.06
CA ALA A 167 19.92 6.80 5.26
C ALA A 167 19.62 5.94 4.03
N LEU A 168 18.94 6.50 3.01
CA LEU A 168 18.59 5.83 1.75
C LEU A 168 19.57 6.15 0.61
N VAL A 169 20.43 7.16 0.79
CA VAL A 169 21.51 7.56 -0.13
C VAL A 169 22.79 6.82 0.22
#